data_AF-A0ABD6EQ34-F1
#
_entry.id   AF-A0ABD6EQ34-F1
#
_cell.length_a   1.000
_cell.length_b   1.000
_cell.length_c   1.000
_cell.angle_alpha   90.00
_cell.angle_beta   90.00
_cell.angle_gamma   90.00
#
_symmetry.space_group_name_H-M   'P 1'
#
loop_
_entity.id
_entity.type
_entity.pdbx_description
1 polymer ?
#
loop_
_entity_poly.entity_id
_entity_poly.type
_entity_poly.pdbx_seq_one_letter_code
_entity_poly.pdbx_strand_id
1 'polypeptide(L)'
;MKSILLKKLAGKGYDEYGWKNHDDWADAIYAEMTTDFACRLGGEDCRKRAQKEFSTFVNRCQHSRTGTGSCNHVHPNYRRQLYCWGIYSNSDKPDYFNIVKKLYEWSATYSRYFYRDTDNLMNALSCSKDDNLVSNLIADTVRGVYPAVMLRHVAENDESGDRLWNFFTNHTTLVLTGATDFRGYIKAAISGWNTMSSLRRVTTFVKDPKVHLHADEQSVIDKYVAVISSNVKWYSDNKSTLEKWLAQEKASSFT
;
A
#
# COMPACT_ATOMS: atom_id res chain seq x y z
N MET A 1 -18.00 1.95 -9.54
CA MET A 1 -17.68 2.82 -8.39
C MET A 1 -16.30 3.49 -8.54
N LYS A 2 -15.19 2.75 -8.70
CA LYS A 2 -13.83 3.31 -8.88
C LYS A 2 -13.71 4.38 -9.98
N SER A 3 -14.29 4.16 -11.16
CA SER A 3 -14.31 5.16 -12.27
C SER A 3 -15.07 6.46 -11.93
N ILE A 4 -16.12 6.39 -11.09
CA ILE A 4 -16.87 7.59 -10.64
C ILE A 4 -16.03 8.35 -9.62
N LEU A 5 -15.41 7.65 -8.67
CA LEU A 5 -14.51 8.25 -7.69
C LEU A 5 -13.29 8.87 -8.37
N LEU A 6 -12.73 8.22 -9.39
CA LEU A 6 -11.62 8.75 -10.17
C LEU A 6 -11.98 10.11 -10.78
N LYS A 7 -13.08 10.16 -11.53
CA LYS A 7 -13.55 11.41 -12.16
C LYS A 7 -13.82 12.51 -11.13
N LYS A 8 -14.38 12.16 -9.96
CA LYS A 8 -14.77 13.14 -8.94
C LYS A 8 -13.63 13.63 -8.05
N LEU A 9 -12.77 12.73 -7.60
CA LEU A 9 -11.77 13.04 -6.58
C LEU A 9 -10.44 13.50 -7.18
N ALA A 10 -10.15 13.05 -8.40
CA ALA A 10 -8.83 13.26 -8.98
C ALA A 10 -8.85 13.66 -10.45
N GLY A 11 -9.92 13.41 -11.22
CA GLY A 11 -9.93 13.56 -12.68
C GLY A 11 -9.44 14.92 -13.17
N LYS A 12 -10.15 16.00 -12.83
CA LYS A 12 -9.77 17.36 -13.24
C LYS A 12 -8.37 17.74 -12.75
N GLY A 13 -8.09 17.49 -11.47
CA GLY A 13 -6.78 17.81 -10.90
C GLY A 13 -5.64 17.01 -11.53
N TYR A 14 -5.87 15.75 -11.89
CA TYR A 14 -4.91 14.91 -12.59
C TYR A 14 -4.68 15.39 -14.03
N ASP A 15 -5.74 15.72 -14.77
CA ASP A 15 -5.62 16.21 -16.13
C ASP A 15 -4.84 17.55 -16.19
N GLU A 16 -5.07 18.41 -15.19
CA GLU A 16 -4.47 19.72 -15.09
C GLU A 16 -3.05 19.71 -14.49
N TYR A 17 -2.78 18.89 -13.46
CA TYR A 17 -1.53 18.93 -12.69
C TYR A 17 -0.71 17.64 -12.75
N GLY A 18 -1.33 16.50 -13.05
CA GLY A 18 -0.72 15.17 -12.93
C GLY A 18 0.56 15.04 -13.75
N TRP A 19 1.61 14.49 -13.13
CA TRP A 19 2.94 14.30 -13.71
C TRP A 19 3.61 15.55 -14.33
N LYS A 20 3.16 16.77 -13.99
CA LYS A 20 3.77 18.03 -14.43
C LYS A 20 4.59 18.61 -13.28
N ASN A 21 5.84 18.98 -13.54
CA ASN A 21 6.64 19.65 -12.51
C ASN A 21 6.08 21.06 -12.27
N HIS A 22 5.94 21.43 -11.01
CA HIS A 22 5.50 22.75 -10.58
C HIS A 22 6.52 23.32 -9.60
N ASP A 23 6.84 24.60 -9.77
CA ASP A 23 7.77 25.32 -8.89
C ASP A 23 7.08 25.74 -7.58
N ASP A 24 5.78 25.98 -7.63
CA ASP A 24 4.98 26.21 -6.43
C ASP A 24 4.79 24.91 -5.64
N TRP A 25 5.07 24.97 -4.35
CA TRP A 25 5.03 23.80 -3.47
C TRP A 25 3.61 23.24 -3.30
N ALA A 26 2.59 24.10 -3.25
CA ALA A 26 1.20 23.66 -3.08
C ALA A 26 0.72 22.94 -4.34
N ASP A 27 1.04 23.48 -5.52
CA ASP A 27 0.75 22.83 -6.81
C ASP A 27 1.50 21.50 -6.94
N ALA A 28 2.76 21.45 -6.50
CA ALA A 28 3.55 20.22 -6.55
C ALA A 28 2.99 19.11 -5.64
N ILE A 29 2.48 19.45 -4.46
CA ILE A 29 1.78 18.49 -3.57
C ILE A 29 0.44 18.10 -4.17
N TYR A 30 -0.33 19.05 -4.68
CA TYR A 30 -1.62 18.76 -5.30
C TYR A 30 -1.47 17.82 -6.50
N ALA A 31 -0.44 18.02 -7.32
CA ALA A 31 -0.07 17.14 -8.41
C ALA A 31 0.30 15.72 -7.93
N GLU A 32 1.07 15.59 -6.85
CA GLU A 32 1.43 14.30 -6.23
C GLU A 32 0.18 13.56 -5.75
N MET A 33 -0.71 14.24 -5.03
CA MET A 33 -1.93 13.66 -4.48
C MET A 33 -2.90 13.23 -5.58
N THR A 34 -3.17 14.10 -6.55
CA THR A 34 -4.09 13.80 -7.66
C THR A 34 -3.57 12.67 -8.54
N THR A 35 -2.26 12.57 -8.73
CA THR A 35 -1.60 11.45 -9.44
C THR A 35 -1.73 10.15 -8.66
N ASP A 36 -1.51 10.15 -7.33
CA ASP A 36 -1.69 8.96 -6.49
C ASP A 36 -3.14 8.45 -6.57
N PHE A 37 -4.12 9.34 -6.35
CA PHE A 37 -5.53 8.98 -6.47
C PHE A 37 -5.88 8.48 -7.87
N ALA A 38 -5.38 9.12 -8.92
CA ALA A 38 -5.67 8.73 -10.28
C ALA A 38 -5.22 7.28 -10.55
N CYS A 39 -3.98 6.95 -10.18
CA CYS A 39 -3.47 5.59 -10.35
C CYS A 39 -4.18 4.58 -9.44
N ARG A 40 -4.43 4.90 -8.16
CA ARG A 40 -5.15 4.02 -7.20
C ARG A 40 -6.57 3.70 -7.66
N LEU A 41 -7.28 4.67 -8.22
CA LEU A 41 -8.66 4.51 -8.66
C LEU A 41 -8.77 3.87 -10.06
N GLY A 42 -7.67 3.41 -10.65
CA GLY A 42 -7.68 2.68 -11.91
C GLY A 42 -7.59 3.55 -13.16
N GLY A 43 -7.07 4.78 -13.04
CA GLY A 43 -6.82 5.65 -14.18
C GLY A 43 -5.81 5.02 -15.14
N GLU A 44 -6.28 4.68 -16.34
CA GLU A 44 -5.48 3.96 -17.34
C GLU A 44 -4.25 4.76 -17.78
N ASP A 45 -4.42 6.06 -18.04
CA ASP A 45 -3.33 6.96 -18.41
C ASP A 45 -2.24 6.99 -17.33
N CYS A 46 -2.63 7.19 -16.07
CA CYS A 46 -1.70 7.22 -14.94
C CYS A 46 -0.91 5.92 -14.81
N ARG A 47 -1.59 4.76 -14.88
CA ARG A 47 -0.94 3.45 -14.76
C ARG A 47 -0.03 3.15 -15.95
N LYS A 48 -0.45 3.45 -17.18
CA LYS A 48 0.37 3.27 -18.38
C LYS A 48 1.62 4.14 -18.33
N ARG A 49 1.48 5.40 -17.91
CA ARG A 49 2.62 6.31 -17.76
C ARG A 49 3.58 5.82 -16.68
N ALA A 50 3.08 5.45 -15.50
CA ALA A 50 3.91 4.86 -14.44
C ALA A 50 4.64 3.61 -14.92
N GLN A 51 3.96 2.70 -15.63
CA GLN A 51 4.55 1.48 -16.17
C GLN A 51 5.70 1.77 -17.14
N LYS A 52 5.50 2.69 -18.09
CA LYS A 52 6.49 3.08 -19.10
C LYS A 52 7.71 3.72 -18.46
N GLU A 53 7.50 4.76 -17.66
CA GLU A 53 8.56 5.52 -17.01
C GLU A 53 9.34 4.64 -16.01
N PHE A 54 8.66 3.74 -15.30
CA PHE A 54 9.31 2.75 -14.44
C PHE A 54 10.23 1.80 -15.22
N SER A 55 9.80 1.32 -16.39
CA SER A 55 10.64 0.48 -17.24
C SER A 55 11.91 1.23 -17.68
N THR A 56 11.79 2.51 -18.01
CA THR A 56 12.95 3.38 -18.29
C THR A 56 13.85 3.55 -17.07
N PHE A 57 13.27 3.78 -15.88
CA PHE A 57 14.01 3.86 -14.62
C PHE A 57 14.81 2.59 -14.35
N VAL A 58 14.19 1.40 -14.45
CA VAL A 58 14.86 0.11 -14.22
C VAL A 58 16.02 -0.07 -15.19
N ASN A 59 15.81 0.18 -16.49
CA ASN A 59 16.86 0.04 -17.51
C ASN A 59 18.06 0.96 -17.25
N ARG A 60 17.84 2.17 -16.71
CA ARG A 60 18.91 3.11 -16.37
C ARG A 60 19.60 2.75 -15.05
N CYS A 61 18.85 2.25 -14.08
CA CYS A 61 19.33 2.02 -12.72
C CYS A 61 19.83 0.61 -12.44
N GLN A 62 19.61 -0.37 -13.32
CA GLN A 62 19.98 -1.78 -13.11
C GLN A 62 21.47 -1.99 -12.77
N HIS A 63 22.36 -1.18 -13.35
CA HIS A 63 23.80 -1.23 -13.11
C HIS A 63 24.30 -0.22 -12.08
N SER A 64 23.39 0.53 -11.44
CA SER A 64 23.77 1.51 -10.43
C SER A 64 24.47 0.83 -9.24
N ARG A 65 25.53 1.50 -8.77
CA ARG A 65 26.29 1.15 -7.56
C ARG A 65 26.13 2.17 -6.44
N THR A 66 25.33 3.22 -6.69
CA THR A 66 25.20 4.39 -5.81
C THR A 66 23.72 4.77 -5.60
N GLY A 67 22.82 3.79 -5.58
CA GLY A 67 21.39 4.02 -5.43
C GLY A 67 20.73 4.67 -6.65
N THR A 68 19.72 5.51 -6.43
CA THR A 68 18.89 6.09 -7.49
C THR A 68 19.37 7.47 -7.97
N GLY A 69 20.27 8.13 -7.24
CA GLY A 69 20.58 9.56 -7.41
C GLY A 69 21.11 9.94 -8.80
N SER A 70 21.91 9.09 -9.45
CA SER A 70 22.52 9.36 -10.75
C SER A 70 21.73 8.82 -11.95
N CYS A 71 20.78 7.91 -11.72
CA CYS A 71 20.09 7.18 -12.79
C CYS A 71 18.58 7.47 -12.83
N ASN A 72 18.01 7.98 -11.74
CA ASN A 72 16.59 8.31 -11.67
C ASN A 72 16.33 9.77 -12.05
N HIS A 73 15.77 9.96 -13.24
CA HIS A 73 15.39 11.27 -13.78
C HIS A 73 13.92 11.64 -13.52
N VAL A 74 13.18 10.79 -12.81
CA VAL A 74 11.81 11.09 -12.39
C VAL A 74 11.86 12.11 -11.25
N HIS A 75 11.03 13.14 -11.35
CA HIS A 75 10.90 14.14 -10.29
C HIS A 75 10.52 13.47 -8.95
N PRO A 76 11.15 13.84 -7.82
CA PRO A 76 10.97 13.15 -6.53
C PRO A 76 9.52 12.95 -6.09
N ASN A 77 8.63 13.89 -6.40
CA ASN A 77 7.21 13.84 -6.01
C ASN A 77 6.42 12.72 -6.69
N TYR A 78 6.89 12.18 -7.81
CA TYR A 78 6.17 11.11 -8.53
C TYR A 78 6.81 9.73 -8.33
N ARG A 79 7.95 9.65 -7.64
CA ARG A 79 8.71 8.40 -7.52
C ARG A 79 7.94 7.32 -6.77
N ARG A 80 7.19 7.69 -5.73
CA ARG A 80 6.39 6.73 -4.94
C ARG A 80 5.36 6.00 -5.83
N GLN A 81 4.60 6.78 -6.60
CA GLN A 81 3.55 6.29 -7.50
C GLN A 81 4.18 5.54 -8.66
N LEU A 82 5.23 6.09 -9.26
CA LEU A 82 5.95 5.46 -10.36
C LEU A 82 6.52 4.09 -9.98
N TYR A 83 7.23 3.97 -8.85
CA TYR A 83 7.80 2.69 -8.46
C TYR A 83 6.71 1.67 -8.12
N CYS A 84 5.71 2.06 -7.33
CA CYS A 84 4.64 1.16 -6.91
C CYS A 84 3.82 0.64 -8.09
N TRP A 85 3.29 1.53 -8.93
CA TRP A 85 2.50 1.14 -10.10
C TRP A 85 3.36 0.51 -11.19
N GLY A 86 4.66 0.84 -11.23
CA GLY A 86 5.65 0.18 -12.06
C GLY A 86 5.84 -1.30 -11.71
N ILE A 87 6.05 -1.62 -10.44
CA ILE A 87 6.12 -3.01 -9.94
C ILE A 87 4.77 -3.72 -10.14
N TYR A 88 3.66 -3.08 -9.77
CA TYR A 88 2.32 -3.66 -9.92
C TYR A 88 1.98 -4.01 -11.38
N SER A 89 2.32 -3.12 -12.32
CA SER A 89 1.96 -3.27 -13.73
C SER A 89 2.92 -4.17 -14.52
N ASN A 90 4.16 -4.36 -14.03
CA ASN A 90 5.16 -5.25 -14.63
C ASN A 90 5.41 -6.50 -13.77
N SER A 91 4.37 -7.04 -13.13
CA SER A 91 4.49 -8.21 -12.25
C SER A 91 5.00 -9.47 -12.94
N ASP A 92 4.92 -9.52 -14.27
CA ASP A 92 5.46 -10.57 -15.14
C ASP A 92 7.00 -10.52 -15.27
N LYS A 93 7.66 -9.46 -14.76
CA LYS A 93 9.10 -9.25 -14.87
C LYS A 93 9.77 -9.32 -13.48
N PRO A 94 10.13 -10.52 -12.98
CA PRO A 94 10.69 -10.67 -11.63
C PRO A 94 11.99 -9.87 -11.42
N ASP A 95 12.79 -9.68 -12.48
CA ASP A 95 14.02 -8.87 -12.41
C ASP A 95 13.77 -7.42 -12.00
N TYR A 96 12.60 -6.85 -12.34
CA TYR A 96 12.27 -5.48 -11.96
C TYR A 96 12.13 -5.35 -10.44
N PHE A 97 11.53 -6.35 -9.78
CA PHE A 97 11.47 -6.43 -8.33
C PHE A 97 12.86 -6.56 -7.73
N ASN A 98 13.72 -7.43 -8.27
CA ASN A 98 15.08 -7.64 -7.77
C ASN A 98 15.94 -6.37 -7.89
N ILE A 99 15.79 -5.61 -8.97
CA ILE A 99 16.49 -4.34 -9.16
C ILE A 99 16.03 -3.30 -8.12
N VAL A 100 14.71 -3.16 -7.89
CA VAL A 100 14.19 -2.26 -6.84
C VAL A 100 14.67 -2.70 -5.45
N LYS A 101 14.66 -4.00 -5.16
CA LYS A 101 15.15 -4.54 -3.89
C LYS A 101 16.63 -4.20 -3.67
N LYS A 102 17.48 -4.43 -4.67
CA LYS A 102 18.91 -4.06 -4.63
C LYS A 102 19.11 -2.56 -4.38
N LEU A 103 18.32 -1.70 -5.03
CA LEU A 103 18.39 -0.25 -4.84
C LEU A 103 17.94 0.17 -3.43
N TYR A 104 16.90 -0.46 -2.90
CA TYR A 104 16.44 -0.26 -1.52
C TYR A 104 17.52 -0.67 -0.52
N GLU A 105 18.09 -1.88 -0.64
CA GLU A 105 19.10 -2.41 0.28
C GLU A 105 20.35 -1.52 0.33
N TRP A 106 20.79 -1.04 -0.84
CA TRP A 106 21.87 -0.05 -0.91
C TRP A 106 21.49 1.24 -0.19
N SER A 107 20.29 1.77 -0.46
CA SER A 107 19.83 3.05 0.11
C SER A 107 19.66 2.97 1.63
N ALA A 108 19.10 1.88 2.14
CA ALA A 108 18.95 1.63 3.57
C ALA A 108 20.30 1.54 4.30
N THR A 109 21.33 1.04 3.62
CA THR A 109 22.67 0.88 4.19
C THR A 109 23.47 2.18 4.14
N TYR A 110 23.50 2.84 2.98
CA TYR A 110 24.46 3.90 2.67
C TYR A 110 23.84 5.31 2.58
N SER A 111 22.52 5.42 2.46
CA SER A 111 21.83 6.67 2.10
C SER A 111 20.91 7.17 3.22
N ARG A 112 21.44 7.27 4.44
CA ARG A 112 20.66 7.62 5.65
C ARG A 112 19.94 8.97 5.54
N TYR A 113 20.48 9.93 4.78
CA TYR A 113 19.88 11.26 4.61
C TYR A 113 18.79 11.32 3.53
N PHE A 114 18.63 10.31 2.69
CA PHE A 114 17.64 10.27 1.61
C PHE A 114 16.50 9.29 1.93
N TYR A 115 15.97 9.37 3.15
CA TYR A 115 14.94 8.46 3.65
C TYR A 115 13.68 8.41 2.76
N ARG A 116 13.28 9.55 2.15
CA ARG A 116 12.10 9.60 1.27
C ARG A 116 12.19 8.60 0.11
N ASP A 117 13.31 8.55 -0.61
CA ASP A 117 13.42 7.64 -1.75
C ASP A 117 13.67 6.19 -1.31
N THR A 118 14.34 5.98 -0.18
CA THR A 118 14.43 4.65 0.47
C THR A 118 13.04 4.11 0.81
N ASP A 119 12.18 4.90 1.44
CA ASP A 119 10.81 4.51 1.77
C ASP A 119 9.96 4.29 0.51
N ASN A 120 10.14 5.11 -0.54
CA ASN A 120 9.46 4.91 -1.82
C ASN A 120 9.81 3.56 -2.46
N LEU A 121 11.08 3.17 -2.46
CA LEU A 121 11.53 1.87 -2.98
C LEU A 121 10.97 0.73 -2.13
N MET A 122 10.98 0.87 -0.81
CA MET A 122 10.39 -0.11 0.12
C MET A 122 8.88 -0.29 -0.12
N ASN A 123 8.15 0.81 -0.23
CA ASN A 123 6.73 0.82 -0.58
C ASN A 123 6.49 0.12 -1.92
N ALA A 124 7.33 0.36 -2.93
CA ALA A 124 7.20 -0.26 -4.24
C ALA A 124 7.27 -1.79 -4.21
N LEU A 125 8.15 -2.37 -3.37
CA LEU A 125 8.24 -3.82 -3.21
C LEU A 125 6.90 -4.41 -2.73
N SER A 126 6.21 -3.72 -1.83
CA SER A 126 4.90 -4.16 -1.32
C SER A 126 3.76 -4.09 -2.36
N CYS A 127 3.97 -3.40 -3.49
CA CYS A 127 2.99 -3.28 -4.57
C CYS A 127 3.00 -4.46 -5.57
N SER A 128 3.83 -5.47 -5.33
CA SER A 128 3.85 -6.68 -6.17
C SER A 128 2.53 -7.42 -6.11
N LYS A 129 2.08 -7.96 -7.25
CA LYS A 129 0.93 -8.88 -7.32
C LYS A 129 1.32 -10.33 -7.04
N ASP A 130 2.62 -10.62 -6.92
CA ASP A 130 3.10 -11.96 -6.59
C ASP A 130 2.98 -12.19 -5.08
N ASP A 131 2.07 -13.09 -4.70
CA ASP A 131 1.77 -13.44 -3.32
C ASP A 131 2.97 -14.05 -2.58
N ASN A 132 3.86 -14.77 -3.29
CA ASN A 132 5.05 -15.35 -2.68
C ASN A 132 6.07 -14.26 -2.36
N LEU A 133 6.28 -13.30 -3.27
CA LEU A 133 7.17 -12.17 -3.02
C LEU A 133 6.68 -11.33 -1.83
N VAL A 134 5.39 -11.01 -1.79
CA VAL A 134 4.83 -10.23 -0.68
C VAL A 134 4.85 -11.03 0.63
N SER A 135 4.55 -12.33 0.61
CA SER A 135 4.63 -13.17 1.81
C SER A 135 6.07 -13.28 2.35
N ASN A 136 7.07 -13.33 1.47
CA ASN A 136 8.47 -13.28 1.87
C ASN A 136 8.83 -11.94 2.50
N LEU A 137 8.34 -10.80 1.96
CA LEU A 137 8.54 -9.49 2.60
C LEU A 137 7.92 -9.43 3.99
N ILE A 138 6.71 -9.98 4.19
CA ILE A 138 6.07 -10.07 5.51
C ILE A 138 6.92 -10.90 6.46
N ALA A 139 7.34 -12.10 6.03
CA ALA A 139 8.14 -13.01 6.84
C ALA A 139 9.49 -12.39 7.23
N ASP A 140 10.18 -11.75 6.30
CA ASP A 140 11.46 -11.08 6.52
C ASP A 140 11.30 -9.87 7.44
N THR A 141 10.19 -9.12 7.33
CA THR A 141 9.86 -8.04 8.28
C THR A 141 9.64 -8.57 9.69
N VAL A 142 8.87 -9.64 9.84
CA VAL A 142 8.61 -10.28 11.14
C VAL A 142 9.89 -10.82 11.76
N ARG A 143 10.86 -11.27 10.95
CA ARG A 143 12.20 -11.68 11.40
C ARG A 143 13.17 -10.52 11.66
N GLY A 144 12.77 -9.28 11.39
CA GLY A 144 13.59 -8.08 11.61
C GLY A 144 14.56 -7.74 10.49
N VAL A 145 14.45 -8.36 9.31
CA VAL A 145 15.26 -8.04 8.12
C VAL A 145 14.82 -6.70 7.51
N TYR A 146 13.51 -6.45 7.46
CA TYR A 146 12.94 -5.16 7.06
C TYR A 146 12.39 -4.40 8.27
N PRO A 147 12.37 -3.04 8.22
CA PRO A 147 11.67 -2.23 9.22
C PRO A 147 10.18 -2.55 9.29
N ALA A 148 9.59 -2.46 10.50
CA ALA A 148 8.17 -2.76 10.73
C ALA A 148 7.20 -1.94 9.85
N VAL A 149 7.61 -0.76 9.37
CA VAL A 149 6.82 0.06 8.44
C VAL A 149 6.54 -0.64 7.10
N MET A 150 7.32 -1.66 6.71
CA MET A 150 7.01 -2.52 5.57
C MET A 150 5.61 -3.15 5.69
N LEU A 151 5.20 -3.59 6.88
CA LEU A 151 3.86 -4.16 7.08
C LEU A 151 2.76 -3.13 6.79
N ARG A 152 2.99 -1.86 7.13
CA ARG A 152 2.05 -0.79 6.78
C ARG A 152 1.94 -0.62 5.27
N HIS A 153 3.07 -0.61 4.54
CA HIS A 153 3.04 -0.52 3.08
C HIS A 153 2.33 -1.72 2.44
N VAL A 154 2.57 -2.94 2.95
CA VAL A 154 1.82 -4.14 2.52
C VAL A 154 0.32 -3.93 2.73
N ALA A 155 -0.10 -3.45 3.90
CA ALA A 155 -1.51 -3.19 4.18
C ALA A 155 -2.12 -2.12 3.26
N GLU A 156 -1.39 -1.02 3.01
CA GLU A 156 -1.82 0.09 2.16
C GLU A 156 -1.96 -0.29 0.66
N ASN A 157 -1.24 -1.32 0.22
CA ASN A 157 -1.21 -1.76 -1.18
C ASN A 157 -1.92 -3.10 -1.42
N ASP A 158 -2.45 -3.73 -0.37
CA ASP A 158 -3.22 -4.95 -0.48
C ASP A 158 -4.70 -4.65 -0.79
N GLU A 159 -5.08 -4.77 -2.06
CA GLU A 159 -6.48 -4.58 -2.48
C GLU A 159 -7.47 -5.53 -1.78
N SER A 160 -7.01 -6.70 -1.33
CA SER A 160 -7.85 -7.66 -0.61
C SER A 160 -8.01 -7.32 0.88
N GLY A 161 -7.05 -6.59 1.44
CA GLY A 161 -6.91 -6.37 2.89
C GLY A 161 -6.63 -7.66 3.70
N ASP A 162 -6.27 -8.77 3.05
CA ASP A 162 -6.22 -10.08 3.68
C ASP A 162 -4.82 -10.68 3.81
N ARG A 163 -3.81 -10.17 3.10
CA ARG A 163 -2.47 -10.78 3.03
C ARG A 163 -1.82 -10.94 4.40
N LEU A 164 -1.80 -9.87 5.18
CA LEU A 164 -1.21 -9.87 6.52
C LEU A 164 -2.00 -10.76 7.50
N TRP A 165 -3.32 -10.74 7.42
CA TRP A 165 -4.14 -11.60 8.27
C TRP A 165 -3.94 -13.08 7.92
N ASN A 166 -3.98 -13.44 6.63
CA ASN A 166 -3.75 -14.80 6.17
C ASN A 166 -2.34 -15.29 6.53
N PHE A 167 -1.33 -14.42 6.40
CA PHE A 167 0.02 -14.75 6.86
C PHE A 167 0.04 -15.03 8.36
N PHE A 168 -0.62 -14.20 9.17
CA PHE A 168 -0.71 -14.40 10.62
C PHE A 168 -1.39 -15.71 10.99
N THR A 169 -2.51 -16.06 10.36
CA THR A 169 -3.21 -17.31 10.68
C THR A 169 -2.42 -18.55 10.25
N ASN A 170 -1.59 -18.44 9.21
CA ASN A 170 -0.75 -19.54 8.73
C ASN A 170 0.60 -19.64 9.46
N HIS A 171 1.06 -18.56 10.08
CA HIS A 171 2.36 -18.44 10.74
C HIS A 171 2.24 -17.79 12.12
N THR A 172 1.19 -18.17 12.88
CA THR A 172 0.83 -17.53 14.16
C THR A 172 2.02 -17.42 15.11
N THR A 173 2.73 -18.53 15.34
CA THR A 173 3.91 -18.53 16.23
C THR A 173 4.99 -17.55 15.76
N LEU A 174 5.29 -17.49 14.46
CA LEU A 174 6.32 -16.60 13.93
C LEU A 174 5.98 -15.13 14.16
N VAL A 175 4.70 -14.75 14.01
CA VAL A 175 4.25 -13.38 14.24
C VAL A 175 4.24 -13.03 15.72
N LEU A 176 3.84 -13.97 16.59
CA LEU A 176 3.81 -13.76 18.04
C LEU A 176 5.21 -13.62 18.64
N THR A 177 6.20 -14.39 18.16
CA THR A 177 7.56 -14.40 18.71
C THR A 177 8.57 -13.59 17.88
N GLY A 178 8.10 -12.97 16.79
CA GLY A 178 8.94 -12.21 15.86
C GLY A 178 9.47 -10.90 16.45
N ALA A 179 10.33 -10.24 15.68
CA ALA A 179 10.93 -8.95 16.04
C ALA A 179 9.95 -7.78 15.93
N THR A 180 8.80 -7.97 15.29
CA THR A 180 7.79 -6.90 15.12
C THR A 180 6.82 -6.86 16.28
N ASP A 181 6.47 -5.67 16.76
CA ASP A 181 5.41 -5.46 17.74
C ASP A 181 4.08 -6.06 17.25
N PHE A 182 3.53 -7.02 18.02
CA PHE A 182 2.31 -7.74 17.68
C PHE A 182 1.12 -6.79 17.50
N ARG A 183 1.01 -5.76 18.35
CA ARG A 183 -0.06 -4.76 18.24
C ARG A 183 0.03 -3.96 16.94
N GLY A 184 1.24 -3.57 16.53
CA GLY A 184 1.52 -2.94 15.25
C GLY A 184 1.19 -3.83 14.06
N TYR A 185 1.56 -5.12 14.14
CA TYR A 185 1.21 -6.11 13.12
C TYR A 185 -0.31 -6.21 12.94
N ILE A 186 -1.06 -6.47 14.01
CA ILE A 186 -2.52 -6.64 13.94
C ILE A 186 -3.19 -5.35 13.46
N LYS A 187 -2.71 -4.18 13.89
CA LYS A 187 -3.21 -2.88 13.40
C LYS A 187 -3.15 -2.79 11.87
N ALA A 188 -2.03 -3.19 11.29
CA ALA A 188 -1.84 -3.18 9.85
C ALA A 188 -2.71 -4.26 9.19
N ALA A 189 -2.73 -5.47 9.76
CA ALA A 189 -3.41 -6.62 9.19
C ALA A 189 -4.92 -6.44 9.04
N ILE A 190 -5.55 -5.71 9.95
CA ILE A 190 -7.00 -5.44 9.93
C ILE A 190 -7.31 -4.01 9.45
N SER A 191 -6.32 -3.29 8.92
CA SER A 191 -6.54 -1.93 8.45
C SER A 191 -7.53 -1.94 7.27
N GLY A 192 -8.57 -1.11 7.37
CA GLY A 192 -9.66 -1.06 6.37
C GLY A 192 -10.77 -2.09 6.56
N TRP A 193 -10.68 -3.01 7.53
CA TRP A 193 -11.74 -3.98 7.79
C TRP A 193 -12.99 -3.30 8.36
N ASN A 194 -14.10 -3.43 7.64
CA ASN A 194 -15.38 -2.78 7.94
C ASN A 194 -16.59 -3.65 7.57
N THR A 195 -16.41 -4.97 7.42
CA THR A 195 -17.48 -5.91 7.05
C THR A 195 -17.77 -6.93 8.15
N MET A 196 -19.00 -7.46 8.17
CA MET A 196 -19.37 -8.54 9.08
C MET A 196 -18.57 -9.81 8.83
N SER A 197 -18.16 -10.06 7.57
CA SER A 197 -17.29 -11.18 7.21
C SER A 197 -15.92 -11.07 7.89
N SER A 198 -15.30 -9.88 7.81
CA SER A 198 -14.04 -9.56 8.48
C SER A 198 -14.14 -9.76 10.00
N LEU A 199 -15.22 -9.28 10.62
CA LEU A 199 -15.47 -9.48 12.05
C LEU A 199 -15.58 -10.98 12.40
N ARG A 200 -16.37 -11.73 11.63
CA ARG A 200 -16.53 -13.17 11.82
C ARG A 200 -15.20 -13.90 11.73
N ARG A 201 -14.35 -13.57 10.76
CA ARG A 201 -13.02 -14.20 10.60
C ARG A 201 -12.16 -14.07 11.85
N VAL A 202 -12.05 -12.88 12.44
CA VAL A 202 -11.27 -12.71 13.68
C VAL A 202 -11.89 -13.50 14.83
N THR A 203 -13.22 -13.39 15.01
CA THR A 203 -13.90 -14.08 16.11
C THR A 203 -13.87 -15.60 15.99
N THR A 204 -13.84 -16.15 14.77
CA THR A 204 -13.69 -17.59 14.54
C THR A 204 -12.27 -18.03 14.84
N PHE A 205 -11.26 -17.27 14.42
CA PHE A 205 -9.85 -17.58 14.70
C PHE A 205 -9.56 -17.67 16.20
N VAL A 206 -10.00 -16.68 17.00
CA VAL A 206 -9.76 -16.69 18.47
C VAL A 206 -10.53 -17.77 19.22
N LYS A 207 -11.60 -18.32 18.63
CA LYS A 207 -12.38 -19.41 19.22
C LYS A 207 -11.87 -20.80 18.82
N ASP A 208 -10.93 -20.88 17.89
CA ASP A 208 -10.36 -22.15 17.49
C ASP A 208 -9.52 -22.72 18.65
N PRO A 209 -9.83 -23.92 19.17
CA PRO A 209 -9.09 -24.51 20.29
C PRO A 209 -7.63 -24.79 19.98
N LYS A 210 -7.20 -24.78 18.71
CA LYS A 210 -5.80 -24.93 18.29
C LYS A 210 -5.01 -23.62 18.38
N VAL A 211 -5.69 -22.49 18.49
CA VAL A 211 -5.06 -21.17 18.60
C VAL A 211 -4.77 -20.92 20.08
N HIS A 212 -3.52 -20.58 20.37
CA HIS A 212 -3.06 -20.29 21.74
C HIS A 212 -2.48 -18.88 21.76
N LEU A 213 -3.20 -17.97 22.41
CA LEU A 213 -2.79 -16.59 22.66
C LEU A 213 -2.60 -16.40 24.16
N HIS A 214 -1.54 -15.71 24.57
CA HIS A 214 -1.42 -15.21 25.94
C HIS A 214 -2.39 -14.06 26.18
N ALA A 215 -2.58 -13.71 27.46
CA ALA A 215 -3.54 -12.70 27.87
C ALA A 215 -3.31 -11.33 27.18
N ASP A 216 -2.06 -10.94 27.00
CA ASP A 216 -1.71 -9.67 26.35
C ASP A 216 -2.05 -9.68 24.85
N GLU A 217 -1.82 -10.78 24.15
CA GLU A 217 -2.17 -10.90 22.72
C GLU A 217 -3.68 -11.01 22.53
N GLN A 218 -4.38 -11.72 23.42
CA GLN A 218 -5.84 -11.75 23.43
C GLN A 218 -6.41 -10.34 23.62
N SER A 219 -5.85 -9.54 24.53
CA SER A 219 -6.25 -8.15 24.75
C SER A 219 -6.06 -7.28 23.50
N VAL A 220 -4.95 -7.48 22.77
CA VAL A 220 -4.73 -6.80 21.49
C VAL A 220 -5.79 -7.18 20.46
N ILE A 221 -6.11 -8.46 20.32
CA ILE A 221 -7.14 -8.91 19.37
C ILE A 221 -8.52 -8.37 19.76
N ASP A 222 -8.92 -8.45 21.02
CA ASP A 222 -10.22 -7.97 21.52
C ASP A 222 -10.40 -6.48 21.23
N LYS A 223 -9.35 -5.68 21.44
CA LYS A 223 -9.34 -4.26 21.09
C LYS A 223 -9.63 -4.03 19.60
N TYR A 224 -9.03 -4.81 18.72
CA TYR A 224 -9.22 -4.63 17.28
C TYR A 224 -10.53 -5.26 16.77
N VAL A 225 -11.07 -6.28 17.43
CA VAL A 225 -12.46 -6.75 17.23
C VAL A 225 -13.45 -5.63 17.51
N ALA A 226 -13.25 -4.85 18.58
CA ALA A 226 -14.10 -3.69 18.88
C ALA A 226 -13.99 -2.60 17.79
N VAL A 227 -12.78 -2.35 17.27
CA VAL A 227 -12.57 -1.41 16.15
C VAL A 227 -13.30 -1.86 14.89
N ILE A 228 -13.16 -3.13 14.49
CA ILE A 228 -13.87 -3.67 13.31
C ILE A 228 -15.38 -3.56 13.51
N SER A 229 -15.88 -3.91 14.70
CA SER A 229 -17.32 -3.81 15.03
C SER A 229 -17.82 -2.37 14.89
N SER A 230 -17.06 -1.39 15.38
CA SER A 230 -17.37 0.04 15.21
C SER A 230 -17.38 0.46 13.74
N ASN A 231 -16.41 0.00 12.94
CA ASN A 231 -16.34 0.30 11.51
C ASN A 231 -17.54 -0.30 10.74
N VAL A 232 -17.92 -1.53 11.07
CA VAL A 232 -19.10 -2.21 10.50
C VAL A 232 -20.36 -1.41 10.80
N LYS A 233 -20.53 -0.98 12.06
CA LYS A 233 -21.66 -0.15 12.46
C LYS A 233 -21.68 1.18 11.71
N TRP A 234 -20.56 1.91 11.70
CA TRP A 234 -20.46 3.18 11.01
C TRP A 234 -20.79 3.04 9.52
N TYR A 235 -20.24 2.02 8.86
CA TYR A 235 -20.53 1.79 7.45
C TYR A 235 -22.01 1.48 7.22
N SER A 236 -22.61 0.61 8.03
CA SER A 236 -24.05 0.32 7.94
C SER A 236 -24.91 1.57 8.12
N ASP A 237 -24.59 2.41 9.10
CA ASP A 237 -25.35 3.61 9.43
C ASP A 237 -25.22 4.70 8.34
N ASN A 238 -24.10 4.75 7.62
CA ASN A 238 -23.78 5.83 6.67
C ASN A 238 -23.85 5.43 5.18
N LYS A 239 -23.85 4.13 4.85
CA LYS A 239 -23.75 3.62 3.48
C LYS A 239 -24.81 4.24 2.56
N SER A 240 -26.08 4.21 2.97
CA SER A 240 -27.18 4.68 2.13
C SER A 240 -27.08 6.19 1.83
N THR A 241 -26.65 6.98 2.81
CA THR A 241 -26.39 8.42 2.66
C THR A 241 -25.27 8.67 1.67
N LEU A 242 -24.14 7.95 1.80
CA LEU A 242 -23.00 8.08 0.89
C LEU A 242 -23.36 7.67 -0.54
N GLU A 243 -24.10 6.57 -0.72
CA GLU A 243 -24.55 6.11 -2.05
C GLU A 243 -25.48 7.13 -2.71
N LYS A 244 -26.43 7.71 -1.95
CA LYS A 244 -27.31 8.78 -2.45
C LYS A 244 -26.53 10.03 -2.83
N TRP A 245 -25.61 10.50 -1.99
CA TRP A 245 -24.76 11.65 -2.29
C TRP A 245 -23.93 11.41 -3.55
N LEU A 246 -23.30 10.23 -3.67
CA LEU A 246 -22.55 9.86 -4.88
C LEU A 246 -23.43 9.84 -6.14
N ALA A 247 -24.69 9.41 -6.02
CA ALA A 247 -25.64 9.28 -7.13
C ALA A 247 -26.26 10.62 -7.56
N GLN A 248 -26.64 11.49 -6.62
CA GLN A 248 -27.20 12.82 -6.92
C GLN A 248 -26.21 13.65 -7.74
N GLU A 249 -24.96 13.62 -7.33
CA GLU A 249 -23.85 14.31 -8.02
C GLU A 249 -23.47 13.65 -9.37
N LYS A 250 -23.95 12.44 -9.67
CA LYS A 250 -23.83 11.84 -11.01
C LYS A 250 -24.83 12.48 -11.99
N ALA A 251 -25.98 12.98 -11.51
CA ALA A 251 -26.97 13.65 -12.35
C ALA A 251 -26.55 15.09 -12.70
N SER A 252 -25.87 15.79 -11.77
CA SER A 252 -25.40 17.17 -11.93
C SER A 252 -24.18 17.33 -12.86
N SER A 253 -23.51 16.24 -13.24
CA SER A 253 -22.32 16.24 -14.11
C SER A 253 -22.62 15.92 -15.58
N PHE A 254 -23.91 15.83 -15.94
CA PHE A 254 -24.41 15.71 -17.32
C PHE A 254 -25.24 16.94 -17.77
N THR A 255 -25.20 18.02 -17.00
CA THR A 255 -25.73 19.36 -17.34
C THR A 255 -24.60 20.37 -17.25
#